data_AF-C1MJZ1-F1
#
_entry.id   AF-C1MJZ1-F1
#
_cell.length_a   1.000
_cell.length_b   1.000
_cell.length_c   1.000
_cell.angle_alpha   90.00
_cell.angle_beta   90.00
_cell.angle_gamma   90.00
#
_symmetry.space_group_name_H-M   'P 1'
#
loop_
_entity.id
_entity.type
_entity.pdbx_description
1 polymer ?
#
loop_
_entity_poly.entity_id
_entity_poly.type
_entity_poly.pdbx_seq_one_letter_code
_entity_poly.pdbx_strand_id
1 'polypeptide(L)'
;MAISMSAAFGSVASLRADVKTRRGARTSVVVVRASGRTAGFKNNARTKHDSYNEHHGPEYMKHAGLDTLPDERARRHAYYDKRTANVQHHFRGSIGMDDWLFRVENKLAQFGFTGDNTIAHTNFCRDEITAPLKNGIHEMFGYAMDVDGLAGFTAAGLTGLGAGMSHSPTEWQTGKERYVFFAMPHIAVDSAGNPGDCIRAGRAGCSHACGALIKLQPKFTELRAGGMQIRPVGSCDAMDPEYSLLESRMLRAVQPSEVPAEGFDLVQVTKLADSVIQQDMEALVRASVDPGKADFAVVTGVQIHSYGHTLDEWHPNMEYICPTSMYVVVNGQRHDINLLEDCPPPAPRQLFALRGGDVVLETPESMPPAVGTYHAAH
;
A
#
# COMPACT_ATOMS: atom_id res chain seq x y z
N MET A 1 -20.16 36.02 -41.53
CA MET A 1 -21.14 35.28 -40.71
C MET A 1 -20.48 35.01 -39.37
N ALA A 2 -21.11 35.49 -38.29
CA ALA A 2 -20.59 35.48 -36.93
C ALA A 2 -20.88 34.15 -36.23
N ILE A 3 -19.96 33.69 -35.37
CA ILE A 3 -20.32 32.98 -34.12
C ILE A 3 -19.38 33.46 -33.00
N SER A 4 -20.04 33.82 -31.90
CA SER A 4 -19.58 34.40 -30.63
C SER A 4 -18.69 33.45 -29.81
N MET A 5 -17.59 33.98 -29.25
CA MET A 5 -16.96 33.45 -28.04
C MET A 5 -17.19 34.45 -26.91
N SER A 6 -17.95 34.03 -25.90
CA SER A 6 -18.14 34.79 -24.65
C SER A 6 -17.18 34.25 -23.60
N ALA A 7 -16.18 35.07 -23.27
CA ALA A 7 -15.34 34.92 -22.10
C ALA A 7 -16.05 35.53 -20.89
N ALA A 8 -16.30 34.74 -19.85
CA ALA A 8 -16.77 35.24 -18.55
C ALA A 8 -15.59 35.25 -17.57
N PHE A 9 -14.80 36.33 -17.61
CA PHE A 9 -13.88 36.68 -16.53
C PHE A 9 -14.69 37.32 -15.38
N GLY A 10 -14.81 36.61 -14.27
CA GLY A 10 -15.33 37.15 -13.02
C GLY A 10 -14.38 38.20 -12.43
N SER A 11 -14.95 39.33 -12.04
CA SER A 11 -14.30 40.52 -11.48
C SER A 11 -13.30 40.22 -10.35
N VAL A 12 -12.05 40.66 -10.52
CA VAL A 12 -11.07 40.78 -9.44
C VAL A 12 -11.32 42.10 -8.72
N ALA A 13 -11.82 42.05 -7.49
CA ALA A 13 -11.90 43.23 -6.63
C ALA A 13 -10.48 43.66 -6.23
N SER A 14 -10.11 44.90 -6.56
CA SER A 14 -8.81 45.46 -6.20
C SER A 14 -8.72 45.66 -4.68
N LEU A 15 -7.78 44.98 -4.02
CA LEU A 15 -7.37 45.30 -2.67
C LEU A 15 -6.45 46.52 -2.71
N ARG A 16 -6.96 47.69 -2.31
CA ARG A 16 -6.13 48.85 -1.97
C ARG A 16 -5.66 48.71 -0.54
N ALA A 17 -4.35 48.56 -0.35
CA ALA A 17 -3.70 48.73 0.95
C ALA A 17 -3.30 50.20 1.12
N ASP A 18 -3.98 50.91 2.03
CA ASP A 18 -3.55 52.24 2.47
C ASP A 18 -2.48 52.06 3.55
N VAL A 19 -1.21 52.25 3.17
CA VAL A 19 -0.09 52.24 4.12
C VAL A 19 0.09 53.66 4.68
N LYS A 20 -0.44 53.90 5.88
CA LYS A 20 -0.01 55.05 6.70
C LYS A 20 1.16 54.63 7.58
N THR A 21 2.35 55.11 7.24
CA THR A 21 3.54 55.00 8.09
C THR A 21 3.40 55.92 9.31
N ARG A 22 3.42 55.33 10.51
CA ARG A 22 3.74 56.03 11.76
C ARG A 22 4.68 55.16 12.60
N ARG A 23 5.82 55.74 12.95
CA ARG A 23 6.83 55.21 13.88
C ARG A 23 6.18 54.92 15.24
N GLY A 24 6.54 53.79 15.85
CA GLY A 24 6.28 53.50 17.27
C GLY A 24 5.87 52.05 17.52
N ALA A 25 6.68 51.33 18.28
CA ALA A 25 6.48 49.93 18.64
C ALA A 25 5.18 49.69 19.44
N ARG A 26 4.37 48.71 19.01
CA ARG A 26 3.65 47.72 19.85
C ARG A 26 2.71 46.85 18.97
N THR A 27 2.67 45.58 19.28
CA THR A 27 1.87 44.50 18.67
C THR A 27 0.39 44.88 18.58
N SER A 28 -0.20 44.85 17.39
CA SER A 28 -1.64 45.06 17.18
C SER A 28 -2.33 43.75 16.82
N VAL A 29 -3.23 43.29 17.70
CA VAL A 29 -4.18 42.20 17.44
C VAL A 29 -5.26 42.68 16.47
N VAL A 30 -5.45 41.97 15.37
CA VAL A 30 -6.54 42.24 14.40
C VAL A 30 -7.77 41.44 14.82
N VAL A 31 -8.81 42.12 15.30
CA VAL A 31 -10.15 41.53 15.49
C VAL A 31 -11.00 41.88 14.28
N VAL A 32 -11.28 40.89 13.43
CA VAL A 32 -12.23 41.05 12.31
C VAL A 32 -13.63 40.72 12.82
N ARG A 33 -14.49 41.73 12.98
CA ARG A 33 -15.94 41.54 13.14
C ARG A 33 -16.61 41.64 11.77
N ALA A 34 -17.14 40.53 11.27
CA ALA A 34 -17.98 40.53 10.10
C ALA A 34 -19.42 40.91 10.49
N SER A 35 -19.88 42.08 10.05
CA SER A 35 -21.29 42.49 10.07
C SER A 35 -21.86 42.39 8.66
N GLY A 36 -22.79 41.46 8.42
CA GLY A 36 -23.50 41.41 7.14
C GLY A 36 -24.28 40.12 6.84
N ARG A 37 -25.57 40.12 7.24
CA ARG A 37 -26.75 39.41 6.68
C ARG A 37 -26.55 37.99 6.09
N THR A 38 -26.77 36.99 6.95
CA THR A 38 -27.15 35.62 6.56
C THR A 38 -28.67 35.46 6.54
N ALA A 39 -29.28 35.57 5.37
CA ALA A 39 -30.64 35.07 5.13
C ALA A 39 -30.54 34.11 3.93
N GLY A 40 -30.54 32.79 4.21
CA GLY A 40 -30.46 31.77 3.16
C GLY A 40 -29.80 30.43 3.51
N PHE A 41 -29.50 30.14 4.78
CA PHE A 41 -29.10 28.79 5.21
C PHE A 41 -29.68 28.48 6.59
N LYS A 42 -31.00 28.23 6.63
CA LYS A 42 -31.65 27.62 7.79
C LYS A 42 -32.63 26.58 7.25
N ASN A 43 -32.21 25.32 7.26
CA ASN A 43 -33.02 24.14 7.56
C ASN A 43 -32.23 22.86 7.28
N ASN A 44 -31.17 22.60 8.07
CA ASN A 44 -30.70 21.22 8.32
C ASN A 44 -30.04 21.04 9.71
N ALA A 45 -30.14 22.03 10.61
CA ALA A 45 -29.60 21.94 11.96
C ALA A 45 -30.74 21.84 13.00
N ARG A 46 -31.59 20.81 12.87
CA ARG A 46 -32.59 20.44 13.89
C ARG A 46 -32.82 18.93 13.92
N THR A 47 -31.74 18.15 14.02
CA THR A 47 -31.78 16.92 14.80
C THR A 47 -31.22 17.28 16.17
N LYS A 48 -32.10 17.31 17.19
CA LYS A 48 -31.66 17.32 18.59
C LYS A 48 -31.01 15.96 18.84
N HIS A 49 -29.69 15.92 18.79
CA HIS A 49 -28.92 14.82 19.37
C HIS A 49 -29.01 14.98 20.89
N ASP A 50 -29.88 14.22 21.55
CA ASP A 50 -29.98 14.12 23.01
C ASP A 50 -28.86 13.21 23.55
N SER A 51 -27.62 13.55 23.22
CA SER A 51 -26.46 12.69 23.45
C SER A 51 -25.52 13.24 24.51
N TYR A 52 -25.99 14.13 25.37
CA TYR A 52 -25.21 14.62 26.50
C TYR A 52 -25.00 13.57 27.63
N ASN A 53 -25.69 12.42 27.56
CA ASN A 53 -25.42 11.26 28.41
C ASN A 53 -24.78 10.07 27.66
N GLU A 54 -24.50 10.20 26.37
CA GLU A 54 -23.74 9.22 25.60
C GLU A 54 -22.34 9.80 25.36
N HIS A 55 -21.31 9.05 25.73
CA HIS A 55 -19.92 9.50 25.67
C HIS A 55 -19.54 10.01 24.27
N HIS A 56 -19.45 11.33 24.14
CA HIS A 56 -18.88 12.01 22.98
C HIS A 56 -17.43 12.39 23.26
N GLY A 57 -16.57 11.40 23.04
CA GLY A 57 -15.12 11.48 23.06
C GLY A 57 -14.61 10.11 22.55
N PRO A 58 -13.47 10.06 21.85
CA PRO A 58 -13.04 8.84 21.18
C PRO A 58 -12.90 7.71 22.21
N GLU A 59 -13.49 6.54 21.92
CA GLU A 59 -13.22 5.28 22.63
C GLU A 59 -11.79 4.78 22.35
N TYR A 60 -10.81 5.70 22.35
CA TYR A 60 -9.38 5.45 22.21
C TYR A 60 -8.92 4.33 23.15
N MET A 61 -9.47 4.28 24.36
CA MET A 61 -9.13 3.26 25.37
C MET A 61 -9.81 1.90 25.15
N LYS A 62 -10.92 1.81 24.40
CA LYS A 62 -11.67 0.56 24.26
C LYS A 62 -11.05 -0.39 23.24
N HIS A 63 -10.22 0.13 22.33
CA HIS A 63 -9.58 -0.66 21.28
C HIS A 63 -8.07 -0.41 21.11
N ALA A 64 -7.50 0.64 21.73
CA ALA A 64 -6.05 0.81 21.86
C ALA A 64 -5.52 0.50 23.27
N GLY A 65 -6.41 0.19 24.22
CA GLY A 65 -6.05 -0.19 25.59
C GLY A 65 -5.57 -1.64 25.71
N LEU A 66 -4.67 -1.87 26.68
CA LEU A 66 -4.42 -3.19 27.27
C LEU A 66 -5.77 -3.87 27.50
N ASP A 67 -5.99 -5.05 26.94
CA ASP A 67 -7.19 -5.85 27.17
C ASP A 67 -7.35 -6.08 28.68
N THR A 68 -8.21 -5.31 29.35
CA THR A 68 -8.40 -5.46 30.80
C THR A 68 -9.40 -6.56 31.14
N LEU A 69 -10.27 -6.93 30.18
CA LEU A 69 -11.28 -7.97 30.33
C LEU A 69 -11.20 -9.02 29.19
N PRO A 70 -11.37 -10.32 29.47
CA PRO A 70 -11.28 -11.39 28.47
C PRO A 70 -12.27 -11.29 27.29
N ASP A 71 -13.46 -10.72 27.52
CA ASP A 71 -14.52 -10.59 26.52
C ASP A 71 -14.26 -9.45 25.52
N GLU A 72 -13.57 -8.38 25.94
CA GLU A 72 -13.09 -7.32 25.06
C GLU A 72 -12.04 -7.86 24.08
N ARG A 73 -11.10 -8.66 24.59
CA ARG A 73 -10.08 -9.33 23.78
C ARG A 73 -10.69 -10.25 22.74
N ALA A 74 -11.65 -11.09 23.14
CA ALA A 74 -12.33 -12.01 22.24
C ALA A 74 -13.07 -11.27 21.11
N ARG A 75 -13.76 -10.18 21.42
CA ARG A 75 -14.43 -9.33 20.41
C ARG A 75 -13.43 -8.69 19.44
N ARG A 76 -12.30 -8.20 19.94
CA ARG A 76 -11.25 -7.58 19.13
C ARG A 76 -10.62 -8.57 18.16
N HIS A 77 -10.29 -9.77 18.63
CA HIS A 77 -9.78 -10.85 17.77
C HIS A 77 -10.79 -11.23 16.70
N ALA A 78 -12.06 -11.47 17.06
CA ALA A 78 -13.11 -11.80 16.09
C ALA A 78 -13.28 -10.70 15.03
N TYR A 79 -13.11 -9.44 15.41
CA TYR A 79 -13.12 -8.32 14.48
C TYR A 79 -11.92 -8.35 13.52
N TYR A 80 -10.70 -8.57 14.00
CA TYR A 80 -9.53 -8.72 13.13
C TYR A 80 -9.64 -9.94 12.21
N ASP A 81 -10.12 -11.07 12.73
CA ASP A 81 -10.34 -12.29 11.93
C ASP A 81 -11.33 -12.03 10.80
N LYS A 82 -12.42 -11.29 11.07
CA LYS A 82 -13.38 -10.87 10.03
C LYS A 82 -12.70 -9.98 8.98
N ARG A 83 -11.89 -9.01 9.40
CA ARG A 83 -11.18 -8.11 8.48
C ARG A 83 -10.20 -8.88 7.60
N THR A 84 -9.45 -9.82 8.16
CA THR A 84 -8.59 -10.74 7.41
C THR A 84 -9.40 -11.60 6.44
N ALA A 85 -10.53 -12.15 6.88
CA ALA A 85 -11.40 -12.97 6.02
C ALA A 85 -11.95 -12.17 4.82
N ASN A 86 -12.34 -10.91 5.02
CA ASN A 86 -12.77 -10.04 3.93
C ASN A 86 -11.66 -9.81 2.89
N VAL A 87 -10.43 -9.58 3.33
CA VAL A 87 -9.28 -9.42 2.42
C VAL A 87 -8.99 -10.74 1.69
N GLN A 88 -8.97 -11.86 2.41
CA GLN A 88 -8.72 -13.21 1.86
C GLN A 88 -9.79 -13.66 0.88
N HIS A 89 -11.03 -13.20 1.03
CA HIS A 89 -12.12 -13.48 0.10
C HIS A 89 -11.79 -12.96 -1.31
N HIS A 90 -11.22 -11.75 -1.41
CA HIS A 90 -10.83 -11.13 -2.68
C HIS A 90 -9.43 -11.56 -3.13
N PHE A 91 -8.50 -11.69 -2.17
CA PHE A 91 -7.08 -11.95 -2.37
C PHE A 91 -6.61 -13.11 -1.48
N ARG A 92 -6.92 -14.33 -1.92
CA ARG A 92 -6.52 -15.55 -1.22
C ARG A 92 -5.00 -15.66 -1.14
N GLY A 93 -4.47 -15.95 0.04
CA GLY A 93 -3.03 -16.00 0.30
C GLY A 93 -2.45 -14.66 0.76
N SER A 94 -3.27 -13.62 0.93
CA SER A 94 -2.83 -12.37 1.54
C SER A 94 -2.34 -12.58 2.98
N ILE A 95 -1.33 -11.83 3.39
CA ILE A 95 -0.81 -11.83 4.75
C ILE A 95 -0.63 -10.40 5.22
N GLY A 96 -0.50 -10.19 6.53
CA GLY A 96 -0.24 -8.86 7.08
C GLY A 96 1.08 -8.30 6.53
N MET A 97 1.13 -6.98 6.29
CA MET A 97 2.30 -6.32 5.71
C MET A 97 3.59 -6.58 6.50
N ASP A 98 3.53 -6.53 7.83
CA ASP A 98 4.70 -6.76 8.68
C ASP A 98 5.22 -8.21 8.61
N ASP A 99 4.30 -9.19 8.53
CA ASP A 99 4.65 -10.61 8.30
C ASP A 99 5.30 -10.79 6.92
N TRP A 100 4.77 -10.11 5.91
CA TRP A 100 5.36 -10.11 4.58
C TRP A 100 6.76 -9.50 4.55
N LEU A 101 6.96 -8.31 5.13
CA LEU A 101 8.27 -7.63 5.21
C LEU A 101 9.29 -8.53 5.91
N PHE A 102 8.92 -9.09 7.06
CA PHE A 102 9.76 -10.03 7.81
C PHE A 102 10.18 -11.23 6.96
N ARG A 103 9.25 -11.87 6.26
CA ARG A 103 9.56 -13.04 5.43
C ARG A 103 10.46 -12.69 4.24
N VAL A 104 10.18 -11.56 3.57
CA VAL A 104 10.99 -11.09 2.45
C VAL A 104 12.43 -10.81 2.90
N GLU A 105 12.60 -10.08 4.00
CA GLU A 105 13.93 -9.76 4.55
C GLU A 105 14.73 -11.02 4.84
N ASN A 106 14.14 -11.94 5.61
CA ASN A 106 14.80 -13.19 5.98
C ASN A 106 15.15 -14.04 4.75
N LYS A 107 14.26 -14.08 3.76
CA LYS A 107 14.49 -14.89 2.56
C LYS A 107 15.58 -14.27 1.68
N LEU A 108 15.58 -12.95 1.51
CA LEU A 108 16.64 -12.22 0.79
C LEU A 108 18.00 -12.35 1.49
N ALA A 109 18.03 -12.30 2.82
CA ALA A 109 19.25 -12.50 3.60
C ALA A 109 19.88 -13.89 3.38
N GLN A 110 19.07 -14.95 3.16
CA GLN A 110 19.59 -16.29 2.80
C GLN A 110 20.38 -16.29 1.48
N PHE A 111 20.08 -15.34 0.59
CA PHE A 111 20.79 -15.15 -0.69
C PHE A 111 21.85 -14.04 -0.62
N GLY A 112 22.14 -13.48 0.56
CA GLY A 112 23.18 -12.48 0.77
C GLY A 112 22.75 -11.03 0.52
N PHE A 113 21.45 -10.76 0.35
CA PHE A 113 20.90 -9.41 0.25
C PHE A 113 20.58 -8.86 1.64
N THR A 114 21.13 -7.71 1.98
CA THR A 114 20.97 -7.03 3.28
C THR A 114 20.94 -5.52 3.06
N GLY A 115 20.45 -4.75 4.04
CA GLY A 115 20.48 -3.28 3.96
C GLY A 115 21.87 -2.67 3.82
N ASP A 116 22.93 -3.38 4.19
CA ASP A 116 24.31 -2.89 4.09
C ASP A 116 24.88 -2.95 2.67
N ASN A 117 24.35 -3.83 1.82
CA ASN A 117 25.00 -4.19 0.56
C ASN A 117 24.05 -4.18 -0.66
N THR A 118 22.81 -3.76 -0.47
CA THR A 118 21.74 -3.84 -1.47
C THR A 118 21.05 -2.50 -1.58
N ILE A 119 20.79 -2.06 -2.82
CA ILE A 119 19.86 -0.94 -3.06
C ILE A 119 18.49 -1.47 -3.48
N ALA A 120 17.47 -1.03 -2.76
CA ALA A 120 16.09 -1.34 -3.10
C ALA A 120 15.52 -0.31 -4.09
N HIS A 121 14.70 -0.78 -5.02
CA HIS A 121 13.85 0.02 -5.89
C HIS A 121 12.40 -0.25 -5.52
N THR A 122 11.63 0.81 -5.32
CA THR A 122 10.22 0.75 -4.95
C THR A 122 9.38 1.35 -6.07
N ASN A 123 8.42 0.59 -6.57
CA ASN A 123 7.52 1.00 -7.63
C ASN A 123 6.07 0.73 -7.23
N PHE A 124 5.47 1.71 -6.57
CA PHE A 124 4.09 1.65 -6.09
C PHE A 124 3.25 2.78 -6.68
N CYS A 125 1.96 2.79 -6.34
CA CYS A 125 1.09 3.91 -6.68
C CYS A 125 1.56 5.18 -5.94
N ARG A 126 1.50 6.32 -6.64
CA ARG A 126 1.76 7.66 -6.06
C ARG A 126 0.79 8.06 -4.94
N ASP A 127 -0.29 7.31 -4.74
CA ASP A 127 -1.26 7.52 -3.67
C ASP A 127 -0.57 7.46 -2.30
N GLU A 128 -0.90 8.37 -1.39
CA GLU A 128 -0.20 8.51 -0.12
C GLU A 128 -0.39 7.31 0.81
N ILE A 129 -1.47 6.54 0.64
CA ILE A 129 -1.74 5.36 1.48
C ILE A 129 -0.81 4.19 1.17
N THR A 130 0.00 4.26 0.11
CA THR A 130 1.07 3.27 -0.14
C THR A 130 2.29 3.47 0.74
N ALA A 131 2.40 4.61 1.42
CA ALA A 131 3.55 4.99 2.24
C ALA A 131 3.95 3.96 3.32
N PRO A 132 3.05 3.27 4.04
CA PRO A 132 3.46 2.29 5.05
C PRO A 132 4.37 1.18 4.51
N LEU A 133 4.06 0.63 3.34
CA LEU A 133 4.88 -0.41 2.70
C LEU A 133 6.24 0.15 2.27
N LYS A 134 6.24 1.36 1.68
CA LYS A 134 7.49 2.06 1.32
C LYS A 134 8.36 2.22 2.55
N ASN A 135 7.82 2.81 3.62
CA ASN A 135 8.57 3.03 4.84
C ASN A 135 9.16 1.74 5.40
N GLY A 136 8.40 0.63 5.42
CA GLY A 136 8.93 -0.67 5.85
C GLY A 136 10.09 -1.18 4.99
N ILE A 137 10.04 -0.98 3.66
CA ILE A 137 11.14 -1.34 2.76
C ILE A 137 12.36 -0.42 2.97
N HIS A 138 12.12 0.87 3.19
CA HIS A 138 13.18 1.84 3.51
C HIS A 138 13.83 1.53 4.86
N GLU A 139 13.09 0.98 5.83
CA GLU A 139 13.65 0.51 7.09
C GLU A 139 14.54 -0.73 6.92
N MET A 140 14.17 -1.66 6.02
CA MET A 140 14.95 -2.87 5.72
C MET A 140 16.25 -2.59 4.93
N PHE A 141 16.19 -1.69 3.95
CA PHE A 141 17.28 -1.47 2.99
C PHE A 141 17.93 -0.08 3.06
N GLY A 142 17.55 0.74 4.05
CA GLY A 142 17.89 2.16 4.05
C GLY A 142 17.12 2.91 2.96
N TYR A 143 17.61 4.08 2.55
CA TYR A 143 16.91 4.89 1.54
C TYR A 143 16.82 4.17 0.19
N ALA A 144 15.63 3.67 -0.14
CA ALA A 144 15.32 3.04 -1.42
C ALA A 144 15.14 4.10 -2.53
N MET A 145 15.36 3.70 -3.77
CA MET A 145 15.02 4.51 -4.94
C MET A 145 13.54 4.34 -5.28
N ASP A 146 12.72 5.36 -5.00
CA ASP A 146 11.31 5.38 -5.39
C ASP A 146 11.16 5.74 -6.88
N VAL A 147 10.66 4.81 -7.68
CA VAL A 147 10.32 4.97 -9.11
C VAL A 147 8.80 4.90 -9.36
N ASP A 148 8.02 5.17 -8.31
CA ASP A 148 6.56 5.18 -8.28
C ASP A 148 5.90 5.87 -9.49
N GLY A 149 4.71 5.39 -9.86
CA GLY A 149 3.83 5.97 -10.88
C GLY A 149 2.36 5.66 -10.60
N LEU A 150 1.43 6.31 -11.31
CA LEU A 150 0.00 6.04 -11.12
C LEU A 150 -0.34 4.54 -11.21
N ALA A 151 -1.11 4.04 -10.23
CA ALA A 151 -1.46 2.63 -10.06
C ALA A 151 -0.29 1.64 -9.89
N GLY A 152 0.93 2.11 -9.63
CA GLY A 152 2.13 1.26 -9.62
C GLY A 152 2.75 1.07 -11.01
N PHE A 153 2.33 1.85 -12.00
CA PHE A 153 2.92 1.84 -13.33
C PHE A 153 4.36 2.37 -13.33
N THR A 154 5.31 1.61 -13.88
CA THR A 154 6.73 1.99 -13.94
C THR A 154 7.01 3.03 -15.02
N ALA A 155 6.61 4.28 -14.78
CA ALA A 155 6.82 5.39 -15.72
C ALA A 155 8.30 5.79 -15.87
N ALA A 156 9.13 5.50 -14.87
CA ALA A 156 10.52 5.93 -14.81
C ALA A 156 11.42 5.29 -15.90
N GLY A 157 11.02 4.12 -16.40
CA GLY A 157 11.71 3.40 -17.48
C GLY A 157 13.17 3.05 -17.17
N LEU A 158 13.94 2.74 -18.21
CA LEU A 158 15.34 2.32 -18.07
C LEU A 158 16.23 3.36 -17.40
N THR A 159 16.01 4.64 -17.69
CA THR A 159 16.78 5.74 -17.09
C THR A 159 16.54 5.83 -15.59
N GLY A 160 15.29 5.73 -15.13
CA GLY A 160 14.97 5.77 -13.71
C GLY A 160 15.55 4.60 -12.93
N LEU A 161 15.43 3.38 -13.47
CA LEU A 161 16.05 2.19 -12.87
C LEU A 161 17.59 2.30 -12.87
N GLY A 162 18.18 2.72 -13.99
CA GLY A 162 19.63 2.92 -14.09
C GLY A 162 20.16 3.94 -13.08
N ALA A 163 19.44 5.03 -12.85
CA ALA A 163 19.81 6.04 -11.86
C ALA A 163 19.89 5.44 -10.44
N GLY A 164 18.87 4.69 -10.02
CA GLY A 164 18.92 4.04 -8.70
C GLY A 164 20.00 2.96 -8.61
N MET A 165 20.17 2.12 -9.64
CA MET A 165 21.21 1.08 -9.62
C MET A 165 22.63 1.66 -9.53
N SER A 166 22.89 2.82 -10.14
CA SER A 166 24.20 3.50 -10.08
C SER A 166 24.62 3.96 -8.67
N HIS A 167 23.70 3.90 -7.71
CA HIS A 167 23.95 4.24 -6.30
C HIS A 167 24.14 2.99 -5.43
N SER A 168 24.14 1.78 -6.02
CA SER A 168 24.30 0.54 -5.26
C SER A 168 25.65 0.51 -4.54
N PRO A 169 25.68 -0.03 -3.31
CA PRO A 169 26.93 -0.47 -2.71
C PRO A 169 27.63 -1.49 -3.63
N THR A 170 28.96 -1.42 -3.66
CA THR A 170 29.81 -2.39 -4.34
C THR A 170 30.50 -3.25 -3.29
N GLU A 171 30.38 -4.57 -3.42
CA GLU A 171 31.04 -5.52 -2.52
C GLU A 171 32.56 -5.46 -2.71
N TRP A 172 33.32 -5.25 -1.64
CA TRP A 172 34.76 -4.96 -1.75
C TRP A 172 35.59 -6.11 -2.32
N GLN A 173 35.20 -7.37 -2.08
CA GLN A 173 35.95 -8.54 -2.59
C GLN A 173 35.70 -8.80 -4.08
N THR A 174 34.45 -8.67 -4.52
CA THR A 174 34.00 -9.15 -5.83
C THR A 174 33.71 -8.02 -6.81
N GLY A 175 33.53 -6.79 -6.31
CA GLY A 175 33.03 -5.66 -7.08
C GLY A 175 31.56 -5.78 -7.48
N LYS A 176 30.83 -6.79 -6.99
CA LYS A 176 29.43 -7.01 -7.35
C LYS A 176 28.51 -6.03 -6.66
N GLU A 177 27.43 -5.70 -7.35
CA GLU A 177 26.31 -4.91 -6.86
C GLU A 177 25.11 -5.82 -6.57
N ARG A 178 24.20 -5.37 -5.70
CA ARG A 178 22.96 -6.10 -5.37
C ARG A 178 21.76 -5.18 -5.44
N TYR A 179 20.72 -5.62 -6.14
CA TYR A 179 19.49 -4.85 -6.31
C TYR A 179 18.26 -5.65 -5.87
N VAL A 180 17.25 -4.99 -5.30
CA VAL A 180 15.94 -5.60 -5.07
C VAL A 180 14.86 -4.69 -5.65
N PHE A 181 14.06 -5.20 -6.58
CA PHE A 181 12.98 -4.45 -7.23
C PHE A 181 11.63 -4.88 -6.64
N PHE A 182 10.97 -3.95 -5.95
CA PHE A 182 9.61 -4.10 -5.45
C PHE A 182 8.64 -3.38 -6.39
N ALA A 183 7.63 -4.08 -6.91
CA ALA A 183 6.66 -3.49 -7.81
C ALA A 183 5.25 -4.05 -7.57
N MET A 184 4.29 -3.20 -7.19
CA MET A 184 2.93 -3.63 -6.84
C MET A 184 1.88 -2.56 -7.18
N PRO A 185 0.71 -2.94 -7.73
CA PRO A 185 -0.47 -2.11 -7.64
C PRO A 185 -1.00 -2.11 -6.20
N HIS A 186 -2.04 -1.33 -5.96
CA HIS A 186 -2.72 -1.30 -4.67
C HIS A 186 -4.24 -1.22 -4.81
N ILE A 187 -4.95 -1.61 -3.76
CA ILE A 187 -6.42 -1.51 -3.65
C ILE A 187 -6.82 -1.34 -2.18
N ALA A 188 -7.95 -0.67 -1.92
CA ALA A 188 -8.58 -0.72 -0.61
C ALA A 188 -9.66 -1.80 -0.54
N VAL A 189 -9.80 -2.43 0.64
CA VAL A 189 -10.94 -3.28 0.99
C VAL A 189 -11.43 -2.79 2.35
N ASP A 190 -12.53 -2.04 2.35
CA ASP A 190 -13.02 -1.40 3.57
C ASP A 190 -13.39 -2.39 4.68
N SER A 191 -13.74 -1.88 5.86
CA SER A 191 -14.09 -2.71 7.01
C SER A 191 -15.39 -3.51 6.84
N ALA A 192 -16.22 -3.17 5.85
CA ALA A 192 -17.40 -3.92 5.46
C ALA A 192 -17.08 -5.02 4.41
N GLY A 193 -15.91 -4.96 3.78
CA GLY A 193 -15.44 -5.91 2.76
C GLY A 193 -15.65 -5.42 1.31
N ASN A 194 -16.00 -4.15 1.12
CA ASN A 194 -16.18 -3.58 -0.21
C ASN A 194 -14.83 -3.18 -0.82
N PRO A 195 -14.51 -3.64 -2.04
CA PRO A 195 -13.32 -3.21 -2.76
C PRO A 195 -13.44 -1.77 -3.25
N GLY A 196 -12.35 -1.02 -3.15
CA GLY A 196 -12.21 0.31 -3.73
C GLY A 196 -12.46 1.47 -2.77
N ASP A 197 -13.14 1.22 -1.65
CA ASP A 197 -13.51 2.26 -0.69
C ASP A 197 -12.50 2.36 0.46
N CYS A 198 -12.16 3.60 0.82
CA CYS A 198 -11.33 3.90 1.97
C CYS A 198 -11.68 5.24 2.61
N ILE A 199 -11.56 5.30 3.93
CA ILE A 199 -11.69 6.54 4.68
C ILE A 199 -10.31 7.19 4.85
N ARG A 200 -10.21 8.47 4.46
CA ARG A 200 -8.97 9.26 4.56
C ARG A 200 -9.11 10.33 5.63
N ALA A 201 -8.05 10.50 6.43
CA ALA A 201 -8.02 11.48 7.50
C ALA A 201 -8.30 12.90 6.96
N GLY A 202 -9.23 13.61 7.60
CA GLY A 202 -9.57 14.99 7.25
C GLY A 202 -10.37 15.18 5.97
N ARG A 203 -10.82 14.11 5.28
CA ARG A 203 -11.78 14.22 4.17
C ARG A 203 -13.20 13.92 4.64
N ALA A 204 -14.15 14.71 4.15
CA ALA A 204 -15.56 14.42 4.35
C ALA A 204 -15.97 13.29 3.39
N GLY A 205 -16.56 12.22 3.92
CA GLY A 205 -17.10 11.10 3.16
C GLY A 205 -16.06 10.05 2.73
N CYS A 206 -16.54 9.09 1.93
CA CYS A 206 -15.73 8.00 1.40
C CYS A 206 -14.76 8.52 0.32
N SER A 207 -13.54 7.99 0.33
CA SER A 207 -12.56 8.14 -0.74
C SER A 207 -12.28 6.78 -1.37
N HIS A 208 -11.36 6.73 -2.34
CA HIS A 208 -11.14 5.53 -3.13
C HIS A 208 -9.68 5.16 -3.32
N ALA A 209 -9.42 3.86 -3.50
CA ALA A 209 -8.11 3.33 -3.85
C ALA A 209 -8.20 1.98 -4.60
N CYS A 210 -7.53 1.80 -5.74
CA CYS A 210 -6.72 2.79 -6.48
C CYS A 210 -7.61 3.67 -7.39
N GLY A 211 -7.54 5.00 -7.23
CA GLY A 211 -8.34 5.92 -8.06
C GLY A 211 -8.08 5.81 -9.57
N ALA A 212 -6.84 5.53 -9.97
CA ALA A 212 -6.49 5.33 -11.38
C ALA A 212 -7.08 4.02 -11.94
N LEU A 213 -7.07 2.93 -11.17
CA LEU A 213 -7.67 1.66 -11.59
C LEU A 213 -9.19 1.74 -11.64
N ILE A 214 -9.82 2.48 -10.72
CA ILE A 214 -11.27 2.76 -10.76
C ILE A 214 -11.64 3.56 -12.01
N LYS A 215 -10.86 4.60 -12.36
CA LYS A 215 -11.06 5.37 -13.60
C LYS A 215 -10.93 4.49 -14.85
N LEU A 216 -10.04 3.50 -14.81
CA LEU A 216 -9.79 2.56 -15.91
C LEU A 216 -10.87 1.48 -16.02
N GLN A 217 -11.44 1.03 -14.90
CA GLN A 217 -12.40 -0.09 -14.84
C GLN A 217 -13.51 -0.06 -15.93
N PRO A 218 -14.29 1.02 -16.14
CA PRO A 218 -15.34 1.03 -17.16
C PRO A 218 -14.81 0.89 -18.60
N LYS A 219 -13.51 1.14 -18.84
CA LYS A 219 -12.89 1.00 -20.17
C LYS A 219 -12.84 -0.44 -20.65
N PHE A 220 -12.84 -1.43 -19.76
CA PHE A 220 -12.89 -2.83 -20.16
C PHE A 220 -14.25 -3.20 -20.76
N THR A 221 -15.35 -2.63 -20.28
CA THR A 221 -16.68 -2.81 -20.89
C THR A 221 -16.72 -2.18 -22.28
N GLU A 222 -16.16 -0.98 -22.45
CA GLU A 222 -16.02 -0.32 -23.76
C GLU A 222 -15.13 -1.14 -24.72
N LEU A 223 -14.02 -1.71 -24.22
CA LEU A 223 -13.13 -2.58 -24.98
C LEU A 223 -13.88 -3.81 -25.51
N ARG A 224 -14.65 -4.48 -24.66
CA ARG A 224 -15.46 -5.65 -25.05
C ARG A 224 -16.53 -5.31 -26.07
N ALA A 225 -17.22 -4.18 -25.90
CA ALA A 225 -18.26 -3.73 -26.82
C ALA A 225 -17.74 -3.51 -28.25
N GLY A 226 -16.43 -3.28 -28.39
CA GLY A 226 -15.76 -3.01 -29.65
C GLY A 226 -15.87 -1.54 -30.06
N GLY A 227 -15.02 -1.13 -30.99
CA GLY A 227 -14.98 0.25 -31.50
C GLY A 227 -14.09 1.21 -30.71
N MET A 228 -13.60 0.81 -29.53
CA MET A 228 -12.54 1.54 -28.82
C MET A 228 -11.22 1.50 -29.61
N GLN A 229 -10.61 2.67 -29.80
CA GLN A 229 -9.27 2.79 -30.36
C GLN A 229 -8.25 2.93 -29.24
N ILE A 230 -7.47 1.88 -29.01
CA ILE A 230 -6.39 1.93 -28.02
C ILE A 230 -5.23 2.75 -28.60
N ARG A 231 -4.75 3.74 -27.83
CA ARG A 231 -3.63 4.61 -28.21
C ARG A 231 -2.40 3.80 -28.64
N PRO A 232 -1.70 4.16 -29.74
CA PRO A 232 -0.49 3.45 -30.19
C PRO A 232 0.58 3.32 -29.09
N VAL A 233 1.37 2.24 -29.15
CA VAL A 233 2.49 2.02 -28.23
C VAL A 233 3.46 3.21 -28.29
N GLY A 234 3.86 3.72 -27.13
CA GLY A 234 4.77 4.87 -27.00
C GLY A 234 4.09 6.23 -27.15
N SER A 235 2.80 6.30 -27.51
CA SER A 235 2.04 7.54 -27.46
C SER A 235 1.40 7.77 -26.09
N CYS A 236 1.38 9.03 -25.65
CA CYS A 236 0.75 9.43 -24.40
C CYS A 236 0.03 10.78 -24.57
N ASP A 237 -0.92 11.07 -23.69
CA ASP A 237 -1.49 12.39 -23.52
C ASP A 237 -0.49 13.27 -22.78
N ALA A 238 -0.14 14.44 -23.34
CA ALA A 238 0.83 15.35 -22.74
C ALA A 238 0.37 15.90 -21.38
N MET A 239 -0.95 15.98 -21.13
CA MET A 239 -1.51 16.48 -19.87
C MET A 239 -1.84 15.36 -18.88
N ASP A 240 -1.83 14.10 -19.32
CA ASP A 240 -2.08 12.93 -18.46
C ASP A 240 -1.17 11.75 -18.85
N PRO A 241 0.17 11.94 -18.83
CA PRO A 241 1.10 11.00 -19.44
C PRO A 241 1.11 9.64 -18.74
N GLU A 242 1.15 9.61 -17.41
CA GLU A 242 1.17 8.35 -16.66
C GLU A 242 -0.13 7.56 -16.83
N TYR A 243 -1.29 8.22 -16.72
CA TYR A 243 -2.57 7.52 -16.85
C TYR A 243 -2.79 7.03 -18.28
N SER A 244 -2.46 7.83 -19.31
CA SER A 244 -2.66 7.41 -20.70
C SER A 244 -1.74 6.25 -21.11
N LEU A 245 -0.53 6.19 -20.54
CA LEU A 245 0.37 5.04 -20.71
C LEU A 245 -0.16 3.81 -19.97
N LEU A 246 -0.60 3.96 -18.71
CA LEU A 246 -1.25 2.91 -17.93
C LEU A 246 -2.47 2.34 -18.67
N GLU A 247 -3.37 3.20 -19.14
CA GLU A 247 -4.58 2.83 -19.89
C GLU A 247 -4.22 2.00 -21.13
N SER A 248 -3.28 2.49 -21.96
CA SER A 248 -2.87 1.76 -23.16
C SER A 248 -2.25 0.40 -22.85
N ARG A 249 -1.38 0.31 -21.83
CA ARG A 249 -0.77 -0.98 -21.45
C ARG A 249 -1.80 -1.97 -20.92
N MET A 250 -2.65 -1.53 -20.00
CA MET A 250 -3.67 -2.39 -19.38
C MET A 250 -4.69 -2.91 -20.40
N LEU A 251 -5.18 -2.05 -21.30
CA LEU A 251 -6.14 -2.46 -22.33
C LEU A 251 -5.54 -3.40 -23.38
N ARG A 252 -4.22 -3.34 -23.62
CA ARG A 252 -3.51 -4.25 -24.52
C ARG A 252 -3.16 -5.60 -23.90
N ALA A 253 -3.16 -5.67 -22.57
CA ALA A 253 -2.81 -6.89 -21.84
C ALA A 253 -3.91 -7.96 -21.87
N VAL A 254 -5.11 -7.62 -22.35
CA VAL A 254 -6.25 -8.53 -22.44
C VAL A 254 -6.87 -8.52 -23.82
N GLN A 255 -7.37 -9.66 -24.27
CA GLN A 255 -8.18 -9.70 -25.47
C GLN A 255 -9.61 -9.25 -25.17
N PRO A 256 -10.28 -8.51 -26.06
CA PRO A 256 -11.68 -8.11 -25.85
C PRO A 256 -12.64 -9.27 -25.56
N SER A 257 -12.34 -10.47 -26.09
CA SER A 257 -13.10 -11.70 -25.86
C SER A 257 -12.94 -12.30 -24.45
N GLU A 258 -11.88 -11.95 -23.73
CA GLU A 258 -11.58 -12.44 -22.38
C GLU A 258 -12.25 -11.60 -21.29
N VAL A 259 -12.66 -10.36 -21.62
CA VAL A 259 -13.38 -9.49 -20.69
C VAL A 259 -14.81 -10.04 -20.48
N PRO A 260 -15.35 -10.13 -19.24
CA PRO A 260 -16.75 -10.50 -18.95
C PRO A 260 -17.79 -9.51 -19.50
N ALA A 261 -19.07 -9.89 -19.55
CA ALA A 261 -20.10 -9.09 -20.24
C ALA A 261 -20.37 -7.78 -19.53
N GLU A 262 -20.32 -7.84 -18.21
CA GLU A 262 -20.39 -6.78 -17.23
C GLU A 262 -19.09 -5.96 -17.12
N GLY A 263 -18.01 -6.37 -17.79
CA GLY A 263 -16.66 -5.82 -17.59
C GLY A 263 -15.90 -6.52 -16.46
N PHE A 264 -14.72 -6.02 -16.12
CA PHE A 264 -13.99 -6.49 -14.95
C PHE A 264 -14.45 -5.74 -13.69
N ASP A 265 -14.60 -6.46 -12.58
CA ASP A 265 -14.67 -5.84 -11.25
C ASP A 265 -13.31 -5.24 -10.85
N LEU A 266 -13.27 -4.41 -9.79
CA LEU A 266 -12.05 -3.72 -9.40
C LEU A 266 -10.95 -4.68 -8.91
N VAL A 267 -11.33 -5.81 -8.31
CA VAL A 267 -10.38 -6.84 -7.87
C VAL A 267 -9.71 -7.49 -9.08
N GLN A 268 -10.48 -7.80 -10.13
CA GLN A 268 -9.98 -8.31 -11.40
C GLN A 268 -9.07 -7.30 -12.11
N VAL A 269 -9.45 -6.01 -12.16
CA VAL A 269 -8.59 -4.95 -12.71
C VAL A 269 -7.28 -4.84 -11.94
N THR A 270 -7.31 -4.95 -10.61
CA THR A 270 -6.11 -4.89 -9.77
C THR A 270 -5.19 -6.10 -9.97
N LYS A 271 -5.75 -7.31 -10.11
CA LYS A 271 -4.96 -8.52 -10.42
C LYS A 271 -4.34 -8.47 -11.82
N LEU A 272 -5.05 -7.89 -12.78
CA LEU A 272 -4.49 -7.61 -14.10
C LEU A 272 -3.34 -6.60 -14.00
N ALA A 273 -3.50 -5.55 -13.19
CA ALA A 273 -2.45 -4.54 -12.99
C ALA A 273 -1.19 -5.15 -12.41
N ASP A 274 -1.30 -6.07 -11.45
CA ASP A 274 -0.16 -6.81 -10.90
C ASP A 274 0.57 -7.60 -11.98
N SER A 275 -0.18 -8.35 -12.80
CA SER A 275 0.40 -9.12 -13.92
C SER A 275 1.12 -8.22 -14.94
N VAL A 276 0.55 -7.06 -15.27
CA VAL A 276 1.16 -6.10 -16.20
C VAL A 276 2.41 -5.46 -15.60
N ILE A 277 2.36 -5.03 -14.33
CA ILE A 277 3.48 -4.43 -13.60
C ILE A 277 4.63 -5.43 -13.46
N GLN A 278 4.33 -6.70 -13.17
CA GLN A 278 5.34 -7.75 -13.12
C GLN A 278 6.05 -7.89 -14.48
N GLN A 279 5.30 -8.02 -15.57
CA GLN A 279 5.88 -8.17 -16.91
C GLN A 279 6.73 -6.96 -17.31
N ASP A 280 6.25 -5.74 -17.01
CA ASP A 280 6.96 -4.50 -17.29
C ASP A 280 8.26 -4.42 -16.47
N MET A 281 8.22 -4.75 -15.18
CA MET A 281 9.41 -4.75 -14.32
C MET A 281 10.43 -5.79 -14.79
N GLU A 282 9.99 -7.01 -15.10
CA GLU A 282 10.86 -8.06 -15.63
C GLU A 282 11.51 -7.66 -16.97
N ALA A 283 10.77 -6.97 -17.85
CA ALA A 283 11.30 -6.46 -19.11
C ALA A 283 12.36 -5.38 -18.88
N LEU A 284 12.12 -4.45 -17.96
CA LEU A 284 13.07 -3.39 -17.63
C LEU A 284 14.33 -3.95 -16.95
N VAL A 285 14.19 -4.87 -16.00
CA VAL A 285 15.31 -5.52 -15.31
C VAL A 285 16.16 -6.30 -16.31
N ARG A 286 15.53 -7.10 -17.19
CA ARG A 286 16.24 -7.83 -18.26
C ARG A 286 17.03 -6.91 -19.19
N ALA A 287 16.52 -5.72 -19.45
CA ALA A 287 17.17 -4.74 -20.33
C ALA A 287 18.24 -3.89 -19.63
N SER A 288 18.30 -3.88 -18.29
CA SER A 288 19.14 -2.95 -17.53
C SER A 288 20.14 -3.62 -16.58
N VAL A 289 19.94 -4.88 -16.20
CA VAL A 289 20.82 -5.62 -15.28
C VAL A 289 21.64 -6.66 -16.03
N ASP A 290 22.95 -6.69 -15.77
CA ASP A 290 23.87 -7.75 -16.22
C ASP A 290 24.06 -8.78 -15.10
N PRO A 291 23.48 -9.99 -15.20
CA PRO A 291 23.55 -11.01 -14.15
C PRO A 291 24.98 -11.54 -13.90
N GLY A 292 25.93 -11.24 -14.79
CA GLY A 292 27.34 -11.55 -14.58
C GLY A 292 28.05 -10.55 -13.65
N LYS A 293 27.47 -9.36 -13.46
CA LYS A 293 28.06 -8.26 -12.67
C LYS A 293 27.28 -7.94 -11.40
N ALA A 294 25.99 -8.24 -11.37
CA ALA A 294 25.13 -7.98 -10.23
C ALA A 294 24.25 -9.19 -9.91
N ASP A 295 23.94 -9.34 -8.63
CA ASP A 295 22.89 -10.23 -8.17
C ASP A 295 21.62 -9.37 -7.94
N PHE A 296 20.44 -9.90 -8.21
CA PHE A 296 19.22 -9.12 -8.04
C PHE A 296 18.00 -9.95 -7.66
N ALA A 297 16.99 -9.31 -7.09
CA ALA A 297 15.69 -9.92 -6.82
C ALA A 297 14.56 -9.07 -7.37
N VAL A 298 13.46 -9.71 -7.77
CA VAL A 298 12.21 -9.04 -8.12
C VAL A 298 11.10 -9.59 -7.25
N VAL A 299 10.32 -8.69 -6.66
CA VAL A 299 9.26 -9.01 -5.71
C VAL A 299 7.99 -8.24 -6.10
N THR A 300 6.92 -8.97 -6.43
CA THR A 300 5.64 -8.41 -6.85
C THR A 300 4.47 -9.00 -6.04
N GLY A 301 3.33 -8.34 -6.14
CA GLY A 301 2.16 -8.62 -5.32
C GLY A 301 1.15 -7.49 -5.39
N VAL A 302 0.09 -7.60 -4.60
CA VAL A 302 -0.91 -6.53 -4.46
C VAL A 302 -0.85 -5.98 -3.04
N GLN A 303 -0.66 -4.67 -2.91
CA GLN A 303 -0.81 -3.98 -1.63
C GLN A 303 -2.29 -3.73 -1.34
N ILE A 304 -2.76 -4.11 -0.16
CA ILE A 304 -4.17 -4.07 0.20
C ILE A 304 -4.37 -3.29 1.50
N HIS A 305 -5.12 -2.19 1.39
CA HIS A 305 -5.44 -1.31 2.50
C HIS A 305 -6.79 -1.70 3.08
N SER A 306 -6.79 -2.35 4.25
CA SER A 306 -8.04 -2.57 4.97
C SER A 306 -8.29 -1.41 5.91
N TYR A 307 -9.08 -0.42 5.47
CA TYR A 307 -9.39 0.81 6.21
C TYR A 307 -10.85 0.83 6.68
N GLY A 308 -11.25 1.82 7.47
CA GLY A 308 -12.64 1.97 7.90
C GLY A 308 -13.62 2.20 6.74
N HIS A 309 -14.86 1.77 6.92
CA HIS A 309 -15.99 2.03 6.01
C HIS A 309 -16.68 3.37 6.33
N THR A 310 -16.69 3.78 7.60
CA THR A 310 -17.31 5.04 8.05
C THR A 310 -16.33 5.91 8.84
N LEU A 311 -16.65 7.19 8.96
CA LEU A 311 -15.92 8.15 9.80
C LEU A 311 -16.38 8.14 11.26
N ASP A 312 -17.61 7.69 11.51
CA ASP A 312 -18.27 7.77 12.82
C ASP A 312 -17.91 6.57 13.72
N GLU A 313 -17.37 5.51 13.14
CA GLU A 313 -16.86 4.34 13.85
C GLU A 313 -15.34 4.27 13.78
N TRP A 314 -14.70 3.93 14.91
CA TRP A 314 -13.26 3.69 14.92
C TRP A 314 -12.97 2.34 14.26
N HIS A 315 -12.17 2.38 13.20
CA HIS A 315 -11.62 1.20 12.56
C HIS A 315 -10.09 1.31 12.56
N PRO A 316 -9.35 0.28 13.00
CA PRO A 316 -7.92 0.25 12.79
C PRO A 316 -7.66 0.07 11.29
N ASN A 317 -6.68 0.82 10.81
CA ASN A 317 -6.09 0.60 9.49
C ASN A 317 -5.19 -0.63 9.59
N MET A 318 -5.43 -1.60 8.72
CA MET A 318 -4.65 -2.82 8.62
C MET A 318 -4.10 -2.92 7.21
N GLU A 319 -2.81 -3.18 7.09
CA GLU A 319 -2.10 -3.30 5.82
C GLU A 319 -1.83 -4.77 5.52
N TYR A 320 -2.13 -5.19 4.30
CA TYR A 320 -1.91 -6.55 3.82
C TYR A 320 -1.16 -6.53 2.50
N ILE A 321 -0.46 -7.63 2.22
CA ILE A 321 0.15 -7.92 0.93
C ILE A 321 -0.39 -9.26 0.45
N CYS A 322 -0.80 -9.33 -0.81
CA CYS A 322 -1.02 -10.59 -1.51
C CYS A 322 0.21 -10.85 -2.40
N PRO A 323 1.16 -11.70 -1.98
CA PRO A 323 2.35 -12.00 -2.79
C PRO A 323 1.95 -12.71 -4.07
N THR A 324 2.55 -12.36 -5.21
CA THR A 324 2.26 -13.03 -6.49
C THR A 324 3.50 -13.64 -7.14
N SER A 325 4.63 -12.95 -7.09
CA SER A 325 5.90 -13.47 -7.60
C SER A 325 7.08 -12.98 -6.76
N MET A 326 8.02 -13.87 -6.52
CA MET A 326 9.33 -13.54 -5.97
C MET A 326 10.36 -14.43 -6.62
N TYR A 327 11.43 -13.83 -7.16
CA TYR A 327 12.59 -14.59 -7.59
C TYR A 327 13.87 -13.82 -7.31
N VAL A 328 14.96 -14.58 -7.17
CA VAL A 328 16.31 -14.08 -6.92
C VAL A 328 17.24 -14.64 -7.98
N VAL A 329 18.15 -13.82 -8.48
CA VAL A 329 19.21 -14.20 -9.41
C VAL A 329 20.55 -13.93 -8.75
N VAL A 330 21.28 -14.99 -8.41
CA VAL A 330 22.60 -14.92 -7.78
C VAL A 330 23.59 -15.67 -8.64
N ASN A 331 24.73 -15.06 -8.94
CA ASN A 331 25.73 -15.61 -9.86
C ASN A 331 25.14 -16.05 -11.22
N GLY A 332 24.17 -15.28 -11.73
CA GLY A 332 23.45 -15.59 -12.97
C GLY A 332 22.47 -16.77 -12.90
N GLN A 333 22.24 -17.36 -11.72
CA GLN A 333 21.29 -18.46 -11.53
C GLN A 333 20.00 -17.95 -10.89
N ARG A 334 18.86 -18.23 -11.53
CA ARG A 334 17.52 -17.86 -11.04
C ARG A 334 16.99 -18.89 -10.04
N HIS A 335 16.42 -18.39 -8.96
CA HIS A 335 15.70 -19.13 -7.94
C HIS A 335 14.31 -18.50 -7.77
N ASP A 336 13.27 -19.20 -8.20
CA ASP A 336 11.89 -18.82 -7.94
C ASP A 336 11.51 -19.22 -6.50
N ILE A 337 10.81 -18.33 -5.80
CA ILE A 337 10.54 -18.44 -4.36
C ILE A 337 9.04 -18.35 -4.14
N ASN A 338 8.47 -19.36 -3.49
CA ASN A 338 7.13 -19.28 -2.94
C ASN A 338 7.22 -18.80 -1.50
N LEU A 339 7.11 -17.48 -1.29
CA LEU A 339 7.34 -16.88 0.03
C LEU A 339 6.49 -17.49 1.15
N LEU A 340 5.26 -17.89 0.85
CA LEU A 340 4.34 -18.44 1.85
C LEU A 340 4.72 -19.88 2.26
N GLU A 341 5.29 -20.65 1.35
CA GLU A 341 5.72 -22.04 1.59
C GLU A 341 7.18 -22.09 2.10
N ASP A 342 8.06 -21.29 1.51
CA ASP A 342 9.50 -21.31 1.77
C ASP A 342 9.92 -20.53 3.02
N CYS A 343 9.07 -19.63 3.51
CA CYS A 343 9.32 -18.80 4.67
C CYS A 343 8.08 -18.76 5.58
N PRO A 344 7.86 -19.80 6.41
CA PRO A 344 6.74 -19.82 7.35
C PRO A 344 6.88 -18.69 8.39
N PRO A 345 5.76 -18.23 8.97
CA PRO A 345 5.82 -17.19 9.99
C PRO A 345 6.56 -17.71 11.23
N PRO A 346 7.22 -16.83 12.00
CA PRO A 346 7.88 -17.23 13.24
C PRO A 346 6.85 -17.81 14.20
N ALA A 347 7.17 -18.96 14.81
CA ALA A 347 6.32 -19.57 15.81
C ALA A 347 6.14 -18.60 17.00
N PRO A 348 5.01 -18.69 17.75
CA PRO A 348 4.81 -17.85 18.93
C PRO A 348 6.01 -17.85 19.89
N ARG A 349 6.63 -19.02 20.11
CA ARG A 349 7.86 -19.16 20.92
C ARG A 349 9.02 -18.29 20.40
N GLN A 350 9.23 -18.21 19.09
CA GLN A 350 10.28 -17.39 18.48
C GLN A 350 9.99 -15.90 18.67
N LEU A 351 8.74 -15.48 18.46
CA LEU A 351 8.30 -14.10 18.70
C LEU A 351 8.48 -13.69 20.18
N PHE A 352 8.15 -14.58 21.13
CA PHE A 352 8.37 -14.34 22.55
C PHE A 352 9.86 -14.20 22.89
N ALA A 353 10.70 -15.08 22.35
CA ALA A 353 12.15 -14.99 22.55
C ALA A 353 12.75 -13.69 21.99
N LEU A 354 12.29 -13.24 20.81
CA LEU A 354 12.72 -11.98 20.20
C LEU A 354 12.29 -10.74 20.98
N ARG A 355 11.12 -10.77 21.64
CA ARG A 355 10.66 -9.70 22.54
C ARG A 355 11.37 -9.68 23.90
N GLY A 356 12.30 -10.60 24.15
CA GLY A 356 12.93 -10.75 25.47
C GLY A 356 11.96 -11.23 26.55
N GLY A 357 10.89 -11.94 26.16
CA GLY A 357 9.96 -12.55 27.09
C GLY A 357 10.50 -13.87 27.65
N ASP A 358 10.23 -14.13 28.92
CA ASP A 358 10.55 -15.42 29.56
C ASP A 358 9.83 -16.59 28.86
N VAL A 359 10.37 -17.80 29.02
CA VAL A 359 9.86 -19.04 28.42
C VAL A 359 8.40 -19.26 28.83
N VAL A 360 7.47 -19.14 27.86
CA VAL A 360 6.01 -19.15 28.13
C VAL A 360 5.46 -20.53 28.52
N LEU A 361 6.22 -21.60 28.31
CA LEU A 361 5.85 -22.97 28.71
C LEU A 361 7.11 -23.74 29.10
N GLU A 362 7.28 -24.05 30.38
CA GLU A 362 7.98 -25.28 30.74
C GLU A 362 7.20 -26.41 30.08
N THR A 363 7.85 -27.15 29.18
CA THR A 363 7.32 -28.44 28.73
C THR A 363 6.95 -29.23 29.98
N PRO A 364 5.75 -29.83 30.08
CA PRO A 364 5.45 -30.71 31.19
C PRO A 364 6.61 -31.71 31.30
N GLU A 365 7.09 -31.98 32.52
CA GLU A 365 8.03 -33.06 32.79
C GLU A 365 7.36 -34.40 32.46
N SER A 366 7.15 -34.70 31.17
CA SER A 366 6.55 -35.95 30.73
C SER A 366 7.67 -36.96 30.51
N MET A 367 8.35 -37.31 31.59
CA MET A 367 8.89 -38.64 31.83
C MET A 367 8.91 -38.83 33.35
N PRO A 368 8.01 -39.65 33.94
CA PRO A 368 8.22 -40.08 35.32
C PRO A 368 9.60 -40.75 35.40
N PRO A 369 10.40 -40.48 36.45
CA PRO A 369 11.68 -41.14 36.61
C PRO A 369 11.46 -42.65 36.59
N ALA A 370 12.32 -43.36 35.86
CA ALA A 370 12.31 -44.82 35.86
C ALA A 370 12.46 -45.32 37.31
N VAL A 371 11.35 -45.68 37.93
CA VAL A 371 11.33 -46.39 39.21
C VAL A 371 11.78 -47.80 38.90
N GLY A 372 13.01 -48.11 39.28
CA GLY A 372 13.61 -49.43 39.01
C GLY A 372 14.94 -49.60 39.72
N THR A 373 14.93 -49.50 41.04
CA THR A 373 15.99 -50.01 41.91
C THR A 373 16.25 -51.49 41.60
N TYR A 374 17.37 -51.81 40.97
CA TYR A 374 17.95 -53.15 41.07
C TYR A 374 18.69 -53.24 42.40
N HIS A 375 17.97 -53.71 43.42
CA HIS A 375 18.61 -54.28 44.59
C HIS A 375 19.21 -55.63 44.18
N ALA A 376 20.54 -55.70 44.16
CA ALA A 376 21.25 -56.95 44.25
C ALA A 376 20.97 -57.57 45.63
N ALA A 377 20.44 -58.79 45.64
CA ALA A 377 20.39 -59.64 46.80
C ALA A 377 21.00 -61.00 46.43
N HIS A 378 22.16 -61.23 47.05
CA HIS A 378 22.87 -62.50 47.31
C HIS A 378 23.24 -63.44 46.16
#